data_AF-A0A933ACY3-F1
#
_entry.id   AF-A0A933ACY3-F1
#
_cell.length_a   1.000
_cell.length_b   1.000
_cell.length_c   1.000
_cell.angle_alpha   90.00
_cell.angle_beta   90.00
_cell.angle_gamma   90.00
#
_symmetry.space_group_name_H-M   'P 1'
#
loop_
_entity.id
_entity.type
_entity.pdbx_description
1 polymer ?
#
loop_
_entity_poly.entity_id
_entity_poly.type
_entity_poly.pdbx_seq_one_letter_code
_entity_poly.pdbx_strand_id
1 'polypeptide(L)' 'MPKKENTFEEALAGAQKMSERYVAKGPYKFYPDSTVVDLVQRGLAENEVKYGYRYCP' A
#
# COMPACT_ATOMS: atom_id res chain seq x y z
N MET A 1 19.17 8.07 4.56
CA MET A 1 18.71 8.60 3.26
C MET A 1 17.41 9.32 3.51
N PRO A 2 17.29 10.63 3.21
CA PRO A 2 16.00 11.31 3.31
C PRO A 2 15.07 10.64 2.29
N LYS A 3 13.97 10.07 2.77
CA LYS A 3 12.98 9.45 1.88
C LYS A 3 12.34 10.55 1.07
N LYS A 4 12.14 10.30 -0.23
CA LYS A 4 11.27 11.14 -1.06
C LYS A 4 9.98 11.42 -0.28
N GLU A 5 9.63 12.69 -0.16
CA GLU A 5 8.27 13.10 0.18
C GLU A 5 7.39 12.65 -0.99
N ASN A 6 6.99 11.38 -0.98
CA ASN A 6 6.04 10.86 -1.93
C ASN A 6 4.70 11.53 -1.62
N THR A 7 4.05 12.06 -2.65
CA THR A 7 2.67 12.48 -2.53
C THR A 7 1.79 11.28 -2.14
N PHE A 8 0.65 11.53 -1.51
CA PHE A 8 -0.29 10.46 -1.16
C PHE A 8 -0.67 9.60 -2.39
N GLU A 9 -0.84 10.22 -3.55
CA GLU A 9 -1.17 9.53 -4.81
C GLU A 9 -0.05 8.59 -5.27
N GLU A 10 1.21 9.02 -5.18
CA GLU A 10 2.37 8.18 -5.48
C GLU A 10 2.52 7.04 -4.49
N ALA A 11 2.30 7.30 -3.19
CA ALA A 11 2.34 6.30 -2.15
C ALA A 11 1.21 5.26 -2.33
N LEU A 12 0.01 5.70 -2.71
CA LEU A 12 -1.14 4.84 -2.98
C LEU A 12 -0.90 3.95 -4.19
N ALA A 13 -0.44 4.51 -5.32
CA ALA A 13 -0.08 3.73 -6.50
C ALA A 13 1.05 2.72 -6.19
N GLY A 14 1.98 3.09 -5.30
CA GLY A 14 3.02 2.20 -4.80
C GLY A 14 2.48 1.06 -3.95
N ALA A 15 1.56 1.34 -3.02
CA ALA A 15 0.90 0.36 -2.17
C ALA A 15 0.08 -0.64 -3.00
N GLN A 16 -0.71 -0.15 -3.96
CA GLN A 16 -1.49 -0.98 -4.89
C GLN A 16 -0.59 -1.95 -5.67
N LYS A 17 0.43 -1.42 -6.36
CA LYS A 17 1.39 -2.25 -7.12
C LYS A 17 2.12 -3.27 -6.25
N MET A 18 2.44 -2.91 -5.00
CA MET A 18 3.08 -3.83 -4.06
C MET A 18 2.15 -4.99 -3.73
N SER A 19 0.89 -4.69 -3.36
CA SER A 19 -0.10 -5.70 -3.02
C SER A 19 -0.41 -6.61 -4.21
N GLU A 20 -0.61 -6.06 -5.41
CA GLU A 20 -0.85 -6.83 -6.65
C GLU A 20 0.29 -7.80 -6.94
N ARG A 21 1.55 -7.32 -6.86
CA ARG A 21 2.74 -8.16 -7.05
C ARG A 21 2.84 -9.24 -5.99
N TYR A 22 2.45 -8.96 -4.75
CA TYR A 22 2.50 -9.92 -3.65
C TYR A 22 1.52 -11.07 -3.87
N VAL A 23 0.30 -10.75 -4.29
CA VAL A 23 -0.73 -11.73 -4.67
C VAL A 23 -0.32 -12.50 -5.94
N ALA A 24 0.19 -11.82 -6.96
CA ALA A 24 0.58 -12.46 -8.23
C ALA A 24 1.75 -13.45 -8.09
N LYS A 25 2.66 -13.23 -7.13
CA LYS A 25 3.84 -14.08 -6.93
C LYS A 25 3.64 -15.18 -5.89
N GLY A 26 2.59 -15.09 -5.06
CA GLY A 26 2.41 -15.94 -3.90
C GLY A 26 1.18 -16.83 -3.97
N PRO A 27 0.96 -17.67 -2.95
CA PRO A 27 -0.28 -18.44 -2.80
C PRO A 27 -1.44 -17.60 -2.24
N TYR A 28 -1.22 -16.30 -2.01
CA TYR A 28 -2.16 -15.40 -1.36
C TYR A 28 -3.19 -14.87 -2.35
N LYS A 29 -4.33 -14.44 -1.81
CA LYS A 29 -5.41 -13.78 -2.56
C LYS A 29 -5.83 -12.54 -1.80
N PHE A 30 -6.36 -11.56 -2.52
CA PHE A 30 -7.06 -10.46 -1.90
C PHE A 30 -8.29 -10.95 -1.13
N TYR A 31 -8.63 -10.19 -0.09
CA TYR A 31 -9.92 -10.35 0.54
C TYR A 31 -11.04 -10.05 -0.49
N PRO A 32 -12.18 -10.76 -0.47
CA PRO A 32 -13.21 -10.62 -1.50
C PRO A 32 -13.85 -9.24 -1.58
N ASP A 33 -13.90 -8.50 -0.47
CA ASP A 33 -14.40 -7.13 -0.44
C ASP A 33 -13.30 -6.14 -0.87
N SER A 34 -13.45 -5.59 -2.07
CA SER A 34 -12.53 -4.61 -2.62
C SER A 34 -12.47 -3.31 -1.82
N THR A 35 -13.53 -2.96 -1.08
CA THR A 35 -13.56 -1.78 -0.21
C THR A 35 -12.58 -1.94 0.95
N VAL A 36 -12.54 -3.12 1.55
CA VAL A 36 -11.60 -3.44 2.64
C VAL A 36 -10.17 -3.40 2.11
N VAL A 37 -9.93 -3.94 0.91
CA VAL A 37 -8.60 -3.91 0.27
C VAL A 37 -8.16 -2.46 -0.01
N ASP A 38 -9.03 -1.60 -0.52
CA ASP A 38 -8.74 -0.19 -0.77
C ASP A 38 -8.42 0.56 0.53
N LEU A 39 -9.22 0.35 1.59
CA LEU A 39 -8.96 0.95 2.91
C LEU A 39 -7.57 0.59 3.45
N VAL A 40 -7.18 -0.69 3.34
CA VAL A 40 -5.85 -1.13 3.78
C VAL A 40 -4.75 -0.49 2.91
N GLN A 41 -4.92 -0.46 1.59
CA GLN A 41 -3.93 0.14 0.68
C GLN A 41 -3.76 1.65 0.92
N ARG A 42 -4.85 2.36 1.22
CA ARG A 42 -4.83 3.76 1.64
C ARG A 42 -4.12 3.95 2.97
N GLY A 43 -4.42 3.13 3.98
CA GLY A 43 -3.71 3.17 5.27
C GLY A 43 -2.20 2.92 5.14
N LEU A 44 -1.80 2.00 4.26
CA LEU A 44 -0.38 1.77 3.93
C LEU A 44 0.26 3.03 3.31
N ALA A 45 -0.46 3.72 2.42
CA ALA A 45 0.00 4.96 1.79
C ALA A 45 0.10 6.12 2.78
N GLU A 46 -0.89 6.28 3.67
CA GLU A 46 -0.86 7.28 4.75
C GLU A 46 0.34 7.07 5.67
N ASN A 47 0.62 5.83 6.04
CA ASN A 47 1.77 5.48 6.86
C ASN A 47 3.10 5.73 6.12
N GLU A 48 3.13 5.49 4.81
CA GLU A 48 4.29 5.80 3.99
C GLU A 48 4.55 7.31 3.92
N VAL A 49 3.52 8.14 3.74
CA VAL A 49 3.68 9.60 3.73
C VAL A 49 4.10 10.11 5.11
N LYS A 50 3.46 9.61 6.19
CA LYS A 50 3.67 10.11 7.55
C LYS A 50 4.97 9.64 8.21
N TYR A 51 5.36 8.39 7.98
CA TYR A 51 6.50 7.74 8.64
C TYR A 51 7.58 7.27 7.65
N GLY A 52 7.33 7.45 6.35
CA GLY A 52 8.20 7.00 5.28
C GLY A 52 8.06 5.51 4.93
N TYR A 53 7.36 4.70 5.72
CA TYR A 53 7.25 3.24 5.51
C TYR A 53 5.78 2.82 5.55
N ARG A 54 5.43 1.78 4.78
CA ARG A 54 4.10 1.16 4.77
C ARG A 54 3.88 0.27 5.99
N TYR A 55 3.85 0.86 7.17
CA TYR A 55 3.48 0.16 8.40
C TYR A 55 2.06 -0.39 8.31
N CYS A 56 1.77 -1.49 9.01
CA CYS A 56 0.43 -2.04 9.09
C CYS A 56 -0.53 -0.95 9.60
N PRO A 57 -1.58 -0.62 8.83
CA PRO A 57 -2.63 0.29 9.26
C PRO A 57 -3.57 -0.37 10.29
#